data_AF-A0A942TQ22-F1
#
_entry.id   AF-A0A942TQ22-F1
#
_cell.length_a   1.000
_cell.length_b   1.000
_cell.length_c   1.000
_cell.angle_alpha   90.00
_cell.angle_beta   90.00
_cell.angle_gamma   90.00
#
_symmetry.space_group_name_H-M   'P 1'
#
loop_
_entity.id
_entity.type
_entity.pdbx_description
1 polymer ?
#
loop_
_entity_poly.entity_id
_entity_poly.type
_entity_poly.pdbx_seq_one_letter_code
_entity_poly.pdbx_strand_id
1 'polypeptide(L)'
;MDIRDLFELENDATFQQLNQQVNSFNTLKILKLENHEIRHSNILAWLLNPKENHSLQDYYLRKMIEHLILIDENINNPQYDKVSEILNHSLMDSHVYREVKTDKNRFVDLVIVNQNLKSIFIIENKFYSTESENQLDDYLNFIQHTFEDFTIIPIYLTLDGEEPSNKQYFMLSYERIESILQTILLLYKDQLSDKIYKFIEDYNQILKEKFYPNQDQILQAIHIYRNNKPAIDALFEETSMFKKQLKYESGYQFEFMMKYKNTINYIFKHGQNILSYSFEQFIHQQFDEEVLYNAHPTSPNLFPPEWNPIGDIHLREPNYWLGKGLIVWFERANDSRLRLIAEIGPMEYAGRIWLLEQLEKVGFSFKENSKLEKARYTRFFSQKIDVNKWNDMVELRQAMADLYNSSEFVLLRKQVAAILNNENPLKEEITKSIETSPLDGMKIQVQNTFKNWMESKNIPENHYRVTSRNLSFKIPLFDAFKEKLGETREKWWWDNGPFLFWMNINPDSLYFTLEIGPIEADKRLLLMENIKEKGIKVSKKGLTLEAKYNRIHSETISIEGSNESGIMNAFDALYENKNLQEIIEKLQMIYDETISKVE
;
A
#
# COMPACT_ATOMS: atom_id res chain seq x y z
N MET A 1 28.17 11.19 -2.82
CA MET A 1 27.44 11.59 -1.59
C MET A 1 28.41 12.39 -0.73
N ASP A 2 27.97 13.45 -0.05
CA ASP A 2 28.85 14.21 0.84
C ASP A 2 29.08 13.43 2.14
N ILE A 3 30.29 13.47 2.68
CA ILE A 3 30.59 12.88 4.01
C ILE A 3 29.76 13.54 5.11
N ARG A 4 29.37 14.81 4.91
CA ARG A 4 28.47 15.51 5.80
C ARG A 4 27.10 14.83 5.92
N ASP A 5 26.53 14.37 4.80
CA ASP A 5 25.22 13.69 4.80
C ASP A 5 25.27 12.41 5.64
N LEU A 6 26.41 11.69 5.58
CA LEU A 6 26.65 10.49 6.39
C LEU A 6 26.76 10.81 7.89
N PHE A 7 27.46 11.89 8.25
CA PHE A 7 27.57 12.31 9.63
C PHE A 7 26.23 12.82 10.19
N GLU A 8 25.44 13.53 9.40
CA GLU A 8 24.10 13.97 9.80
C GLU A 8 23.20 12.75 10.05
N LEU A 9 23.25 11.73 9.18
CA LEU A 9 22.52 10.49 9.37
C LEU A 9 23.03 9.66 10.56
N GLU A 10 24.35 9.56 10.77
CA GLU A 10 24.90 8.80 11.91
C GLU A 10 24.51 9.42 13.25
N ASN A 11 24.43 10.76 13.32
CA ASN A 11 24.09 11.48 14.55
C ASN A 11 22.57 11.63 14.77
N ASP A 12 21.73 11.16 13.84
CA ASP A 12 20.28 11.11 14.03
C ASP A 12 19.93 10.04 15.07
N ALA A 13 19.35 10.46 16.19
CA ALA A 13 18.95 9.58 17.29
C ALA A 13 17.92 8.52 16.84
N THR A 14 17.02 8.88 15.93
CA THR A 14 16.01 7.98 15.35
C THR A 14 16.69 6.90 14.50
N PHE A 15 17.71 7.28 13.71
CA PHE A 15 18.50 6.33 12.94
C PHE A 15 19.24 5.34 13.83
N GLN A 16 19.84 5.82 14.93
CA GLN A 16 20.54 4.95 15.87
C GLN A 16 19.61 4.00 16.63
N GLN A 17 18.43 4.47 17.04
CA GLN A 17 17.40 3.63 17.66
C GLN A 17 16.93 2.53 16.70
N LEU A 18 16.58 2.90 15.48
CA LEU A 18 16.18 1.94 14.45
C LEU A 18 17.31 0.93 14.17
N ASN A 19 18.56 1.40 14.12
CA ASN A 19 19.71 0.52 13.93
C ASN A 19 19.84 -0.54 15.03
N GLN A 20 19.66 -0.17 16.29
CA GLN A 20 19.68 -1.13 17.40
C GLN A 20 18.54 -2.14 17.33
N GLN A 21 17.34 -1.68 16.94
CA GLN A 21 16.16 -2.53 16.84
C GLN A 21 16.27 -3.54 15.68
N VAL A 22 16.61 -3.06 14.48
CA VAL A 22 16.78 -3.89 13.27
C VAL A 22 17.90 -4.90 13.41
N ASN A 23 18.97 -4.55 14.13
CA ASN A 23 20.12 -5.44 14.36
C ASN A 23 20.09 -6.11 15.74
N SER A 24 18.91 -6.23 16.36
CA SER A 24 18.75 -7.01 17.58
C SER A 24 19.24 -8.45 17.39
N PHE A 25 19.94 -8.96 18.41
CA PHE A 25 20.51 -10.31 18.34
C PHE A 25 19.39 -11.35 18.26
N ASN A 26 19.45 -12.20 17.25
CA ASN A 26 18.61 -13.37 17.10
C ASN A 26 19.42 -14.47 16.42
N THR A 27 19.50 -15.63 17.05
CA THR A 27 20.38 -16.72 16.61
C THR A 27 20.00 -17.22 15.21
N LEU A 28 18.69 -17.24 14.92
CA LEU A 28 18.14 -17.78 13.69
C LEU A 28 18.25 -16.80 12.52
N LYS A 29 18.24 -15.48 12.78
CA LYS A 29 18.58 -14.46 11.77
C LYS A 29 20.04 -14.57 11.33
N ILE A 30 20.96 -14.83 12.27
CA ILE A 30 22.39 -15.07 11.94
C ILE A 30 22.53 -16.29 11.01
N LEU A 31 21.76 -17.34 11.29
CA LEU A 31 21.66 -18.52 10.43
C LEU A 31 20.85 -18.27 9.15
N LYS A 32 20.39 -17.04 8.88
CA LYS A 32 19.58 -16.64 7.73
C LYS A 32 18.35 -17.54 7.56
N LEU A 33 17.72 -17.95 8.66
CA LEU A 33 16.54 -18.81 8.61
C LEU A 33 15.43 -18.19 7.76
N GLU A 34 15.24 -16.89 7.93
CA GLU A 34 14.28 -16.06 7.20
C GLU A 34 14.41 -16.09 5.67
N ASN A 35 15.40 -16.72 5.05
CA ASN A 35 15.50 -16.75 3.57
C ASN A 35 15.47 -18.18 3.00
N HIS A 36 15.22 -19.20 3.83
CA HIS A 36 15.40 -20.59 3.43
C HIS A 36 14.32 -21.51 4.04
N GLU A 37 13.36 -21.94 3.22
CA GLU A 37 12.26 -22.86 3.59
C GLU A 37 12.76 -24.13 4.30
N ILE A 38 13.85 -24.75 3.81
CA ILE A 38 14.45 -25.93 4.42
C ILE A 38 14.85 -25.74 5.90
N ARG A 39 15.19 -24.50 6.31
CA ARG A 39 15.53 -24.19 7.71
C ARG A 39 14.30 -24.10 8.59
N HIS A 40 13.17 -23.65 8.06
CA HIS A 40 11.88 -23.77 8.75
C HIS A 40 11.51 -25.24 8.93
N SER A 41 11.67 -26.07 7.89
CA SER A 41 11.45 -27.51 7.99
C SER A 41 12.35 -28.19 9.05
N ASN A 42 13.59 -27.73 9.24
CA ASN A 42 14.45 -28.21 10.34
C ASN A 42 13.79 -28.00 11.72
N ILE A 43 13.30 -26.78 11.98
CA ILE A 43 12.73 -26.40 13.27
C ILE A 43 11.39 -27.10 13.49
N LEU A 44 10.54 -27.13 12.46
CA LEU A 44 9.27 -27.83 12.52
C LEU A 44 9.48 -29.32 12.79
N ALA A 45 10.43 -29.98 12.12
CA ALA A 45 10.70 -31.39 12.39
C ALA A 45 11.14 -31.66 13.83
N TRP A 46 11.95 -30.75 14.40
CA TRP A 46 12.35 -30.83 15.79
C TRP A 46 11.16 -30.65 16.74
N LEU A 47 10.31 -29.65 16.52
CA LEU A 47 9.11 -29.40 17.35
C LEU A 47 8.04 -30.48 17.22
N LEU A 48 7.87 -31.06 16.02
CA LEU A 48 6.85 -32.06 15.71
C LEU A 48 7.23 -33.47 16.17
N ASN A 49 8.48 -33.72 16.58
CA ASN A 49 8.94 -35.04 16.97
C ASN A 49 8.86 -35.23 18.50
N PRO A 50 7.91 -36.03 19.03
CA PRO A 50 7.71 -36.17 20.48
C PRO A 50 8.91 -36.70 21.26
N LYS A 51 9.88 -37.30 20.57
CA LYS A 51 11.09 -37.91 21.14
C LYS A 51 12.30 -36.99 21.11
N GLU A 52 12.16 -35.77 20.59
CA GLU A 52 13.24 -34.78 20.58
C GLU A 52 13.42 -34.09 21.94
N ASN A 53 14.54 -33.39 22.07
CA ASN A 53 14.98 -32.79 23.33
C ASN A 53 14.31 -31.43 23.67
N HIS A 54 13.16 -31.09 23.06
CA HIS A 54 12.42 -29.86 23.36
C HIS A 54 11.54 -29.95 24.62
N SER A 55 11.39 -31.13 25.23
CA SER A 55 10.62 -31.36 26.49
C SER A 55 9.11 -31.06 26.40
N LEU A 56 8.55 -30.96 25.19
CA LEU A 56 7.11 -30.73 24.98
C LEU A 56 6.33 -32.03 24.74
N GLN A 57 7.01 -33.19 24.69
CA GLN A 57 6.38 -34.47 24.34
C GLN A 57 5.58 -34.34 23.02
N ASP A 58 4.39 -34.93 22.90
CA ASP A 58 3.56 -34.81 21.70
C ASP A 58 2.71 -33.53 21.62
N TYR A 59 2.86 -32.59 22.57
CA TYR A 59 1.99 -31.42 22.69
C TYR A 59 1.99 -30.54 21.43
N TYR A 60 3.17 -30.24 20.88
CA TYR A 60 3.27 -29.38 19.69
C TYR A 60 2.61 -30.04 18.46
N LEU A 61 2.91 -31.34 18.23
CA LEU A 61 2.31 -32.12 17.16
C LEU A 61 0.79 -32.19 17.30
N ARG A 62 0.29 -32.47 18.50
CA ARG A 62 -1.14 -32.49 18.81
C ARG A 62 -1.79 -31.15 18.51
N LYS A 63 -1.21 -30.04 18.98
CA LYS A 63 -1.74 -28.69 18.72
C LYS A 63 -1.79 -28.36 17.24
N MET A 64 -0.75 -28.71 16.48
CA MET A 64 -0.75 -28.53 15.03
C MET A 64 -1.90 -29.27 14.36
N ILE A 65 -2.15 -30.53 14.74
CA ILE A 65 -3.24 -31.35 14.19
C ILE A 65 -4.62 -30.82 14.63
N GLU A 66 -4.78 -30.37 15.87
CA GLU A 66 -6.00 -29.70 16.35
C GLU A 66 -6.32 -28.47 15.48
N HIS A 67 -5.31 -27.69 15.10
CA HIS A 67 -5.51 -26.52 14.24
C HIS A 67 -6.02 -26.87 12.83
N LEU A 68 -5.84 -28.10 12.33
CA LEU A 68 -6.43 -28.52 11.05
C LEU A 68 -7.96 -28.57 11.13
N ILE A 69 -8.50 -28.93 12.30
CA ILE A 69 -9.95 -29.00 12.58
C ILE A 69 -10.55 -27.61 12.80
N LEU A 70 -9.76 -26.70 13.38
CA LEU A 70 -10.17 -25.32 13.71
C LEU A 70 -10.15 -24.36 12.51
N ILE A 71 -9.78 -24.83 11.32
CA ILE A 71 -9.79 -24.06 10.07
C ILE A 71 -11.09 -24.42 9.34
N ASP A 72 -11.98 -23.46 9.18
CA ASP A 72 -13.33 -23.67 8.62
C ASP A 72 -13.27 -24.20 7.18
N GLU A 73 -12.27 -23.78 6.42
CA GLU A 73 -12.07 -24.21 5.03
C GLU A 73 -11.71 -25.70 4.92
N ASN A 74 -11.22 -26.31 6.01
CA ASN A 74 -10.91 -27.74 6.06
C ASN A 74 -12.14 -28.62 6.35
N ILE A 75 -13.30 -28.05 6.71
CA ILE A 75 -14.51 -28.82 7.09
C ILE A 75 -14.94 -29.81 5.99
N ASN A 76 -14.78 -29.43 4.72
CA ASN A 76 -15.15 -30.27 3.58
C ASN A 76 -14.03 -31.23 3.14
N ASN A 77 -12.90 -31.30 3.86
CA ASN A 77 -11.81 -32.21 3.52
C ASN A 77 -12.25 -33.67 3.73
N PRO A 78 -12.01 -34.58 2.76
CA PRO A 78 -12.43 -35.99 2.86
C PRO A 78 -11.92 -36.74 4.10
N GLN A 79 -10.81 -36.29 4.70
CA GLN A 79 -10.18 -36.92 5.86
C GLN A 79 -10.46 -36.18 7.17
N TYR A 80 -11.36 -35.19 7.20
CA TYR A 80 -11.63 -34.35 8.39
C TYR A 80 -12.01 -35.18 9.63
N ASP A 81 -12.94 -36.13 9.47
CA ASP A 81 -13.35 -37.02 10.57
C ASP A 81 -12.21 -37.91 11.07
N LYS A 82 -11.28 -38.30 10.17
CA LYS A 82 -10.12 -39.11 10.51
C LYS A 82 -9.10 -38.36 11.35
N VAL A 83 -8.94 -37.05 11.13
CA VAL A 83 -8.10 -36.21 11.98
C VAL A 83 -8.64 -36.20 13.42
N SER A 84 -9.96 -36.06 13.58
CA SER A 84 -10.61 -36.10 14.90
C SER A 84 -10.46 -37.46 15.58
N GLU A 85 -10.56 -38.57 14.82
CA GLU A 85 -10.32 -39.92 15.32
C GLU A 85 -8.88 -40.08 15.86
N ILE A 86 -7.87 -39.61 15.11
CA ILE A 86 -6.46 -39.68 15.50
C ILE A 86 -6.19 -38.90 16.79
N LEU A 87 -6.80 -37.72 16.95
CA LEU A 87 -6.61 -36.86 18.13
C LEU A 87 -7.08 -37.50 19.45
N ASN A 88 -7.94 -38.52 19.40
CA ASN A 88 -8.35 -39.28 20.59
C ASN A 88 -7.23 -40.17 21.17
N HIS A 89 -6.12 -40.33 20.45
CA HIS A 89 -5.01 -41.18 20.85
C HIS A 89 -3.73 -40.38 21.13
N SER A 90 -2.79 -41.02 21.82
CA SER A 90 -1.45 -40.46 22.05
C SER A 90 -0.64 -40.44 20.74
N LEU A 91 0.11 -39.36 20.51
CA LEU A 91 0.97 -39.23 19.34
C LEU A 91 2.45 -39.45 19.68
N MET A 92 2.77 -39.87 20.92
CA MET A 92 4.14 -40.07 21.41
C MET A 92 4.99 -41.02 20.57
N ASP A 93 4.38 -42.01 19.92
CA ASP A 93 5.08 -42.99 19.11
C ASP A 93 5.40 -42.52 17.68
N SER A 94 5.05 -41.28 17.35
CA SER A 94 5.34 -40.68 16.04
C SER A 94 6.85 -40.56 15.78
N HIS A 95 7.23 -40.63 14.50
CA HIS A 95 8.58 -40.40 14.01
C HIS A 95 8.53 -39.41 12.84
N VAL A 96 9.42 -38.42 12.84
CA VAL A 96 9.45 -37.37 11.83
C VAL A 96 10.65 -37.57 10.90
N TYR A 97 10.36 -37.63 9.60
CA TYR A 97 11.31 -37.71 8.51
C TYR A 97 11.26 -36.42 7.71
N ARG A 98 12.38 -36.11 7.05
CA ARG A 98 12.55 -34.88 6.28
C ARG A 98 13.11 -35.18 4.92
N GLU A 99 12.78 -34.34 3.94
CA GLU A 99 13.29 -34.46 2.57
C GLU A 99 13.13 -35.90 2.05
N VAL A 100 11.92 -36.45 2.17
CA VAL A 100 11.66 -37.85 1.79
C VAL A 100 11.61 -37.92 0.28
N LYS A 101 12.60 -38.61 -0.29
CA LYS A 101 12.74 -38.76 -1.74
C LYS A 101 11.65 -39.66 -2.32
N THR A 102 10.95 -39.14 -3.32
CA THR A 102 9.94 -39.84 -4.12
C THR A 102 10.56 -40.59 -5.31
N ASP A 103 9.78 -41.47 -5.92
CA ASP A 103 10.12 -42.18 -7.17
C ASP A 103 10.34 -41.23 -8.37
N LYS A 104 9.71 -40.05 -8.35
CA LYS A 104 9.89 -38.98 -9.35
C LYS A 104 11.07 -38.04 -9.07
N ASN A 105 11.98 -38.40 -8.16
CA ASN A 105 13.15 -37.62 -7.78
C ASN A 105 12.82 -36.21 -7.23
N ARG A 106 11.63 -36.06 -6.64
CA ARG A 106 11.20 -34.91 -5.83
C ARG A 106 11.28 -35.26 -4.33
N PHE A 107 11.23 -34.28 -3.45
CA PHE A 107 11.39 -34.46 -2.01
C PHE A 107 10.17 -33.91 -1.26
N VAL A 108 9.54 -34.73 -0.44
CA VAL A 108 8.49 -34.28 0.49
C VAL A 108 9.17 -33.64 1.70
N ASP A 109 8.80 -32.40 2.04
CA ASP A 109 9.51 -31.62 3.06
C ASP A 109 9.51 -32.33 4.42
N LEU A 110 8.34 -32.77 4.90
CA LEU A 110 8.18 -33.52 6.15
C LEU A 110 7.20 -34.69 6.00
N VAL A 111 7.53 -35.82 6.62
CA VAL A 111 6.65 -36.98 6.75
C VAL A 111 6.67 -37.45 8.20
N ILE A 112 5.51 -37.53 8.83
CA ILE A 112 5.34 -37.99 10.21
C ILE A 112 4.62 -39.32 10.19
N VAL A 113 5.26 -40.37 10.71
CA VAL A 113 4.71 -41.73 10.71
C VAL A 113 4.40 -42.14 12.14
N ASN A 114 3.15 -42.53 12.39
CA ASN A 114 2.73 -43.21 13.60
C ASN A 114 2.26 -44.63 13.25
N GLN A 115 3.10 -45.62 13.57
CA GLN A 115 2.82 -47.01 13.23
C GLN A 115 1.66 -47.60 14.04
N ASN A 116 1.54 -47.22 15.32
CA ASN A 116 0.50 -47.75 16.21
C ASN A 116 -0.89 -47.32 15.77
N LEU A 117 -1.03 -46.08 15.30
CA LEU A 117 -2.29 -45.55 14.76
C LEU A 117 -2.48 -45.83 13.27
N LYS A 118 -1.49 -46.44 12.61
CA LYS A 118 -1.43 -46.57 11.15
C LYS A 118 -1.77 -45.24 10.45
N SER A 119 -1.16 -44.15 10.89
CA SER A 119 -1.41 -42.81 10.35
C SER A 119 -0.13 -42.15 9.85
N ILE A 120 -0.24 -41.41 8.76
CA ILE A 120 0.86 -40.63 8.16
C ILE A 120 0.39 -39.20 7.96
N PHE A 121 1.18 -38.25 8.43
CA PHE A 121 1.03 -36.84 8.06
C PHE A 121 2.12 -36.49 7.07
N ILE A 122 1.76 -35.90 5.93
CA ILE A 122 2.74 -35.31 5.03
C ILE A 122 2.56 -33.82 5.00
N ILE A 123 3.64 -33.06 5.13
CA ILE A 123 3.59 -31.61 5.12
C ILE A 123 4.46 -31.13 3.97
N GLU A 124 3.83 -30.44 3.03
CA GLU A 124 4.55 -29.60 2.07
C GLU A 124 4.62 -28.18 2.66
N ASN A 125 5.83 -27.65 2.81
CA ASN A 125 6.12 -26.43 3.53
C ASN A 125 6.55 -25.31 2.58
N LYS A 126 5.67 -24.32 2.41
CA LYS A 126 5.86 -23.18 1.53
C LYS A 126 5.88 -21.88 2.33
N PHE A 127 7.06 -21.27 2.45
CA PHE A 127 7.21 -20.01 3.18
C PHE A 127 7.31 -18.80 2.25
N TYR A 128 7.84 -18.99 1.03
CA TYR A 128 8.06 -17.92 0.06
C TYR A 128 7.58 -18.25 -1.34
N SER A 129 7.52 -19.52 -1.68
CA SER A 129 7.16 -20.00 -3.01
C SER A 129 5.83 -20.71 -2.97
N THR A 130 5.06 -20.60 -4.05
CA THR A 130 3.91 -21.47 -4.27
C THR A 130 4.40 -22.88 -4.63
N GLU A 131 3.51 -23.86 -4.57
CA GLU A 131 3.79 -25.20 -5.07
C GLU A 131 4.14 -25.22 -6.57
N SER A 132 4.93 -26.23 -6.95
CA SER A 132 5.22 -26.51 -8.36
C SER A 132 4.10 -27.35 -8.99
N GLU A 133 4.01 -27.31 -10.32
CA GLU A 133 3.00 -28.07 -11.06
C GLU A 133 3.01 -29.57 -10.71
N ASN A 134 1.82 -30.10 -10.39
CA ASN A 134 1.55 -31.49 -9.98
C ASN A 134 2.33 -31.96 -8.73
N GLN A 135 2.89 -31.04 -7.94
CA GLN A 135 3.74 -31.38 -6.79
C GLN A 135 2.98 -32.16 -5.71
N LEU A 136 1.82 -31.67 -5.30
CA LEU A 136 1.01 -32.31 -4.27
C LEU A 136 0.50 -33.68 -4.69
N ASP A 137 0.03 -33.81 -5.93
CA ASP A 137 -0.45 -35.08 -6.47
C ASP A 137 0.66 -36.15 -6.47
N ASP A 138 1.87 -35.78 -6.89
CA ASP A 138 3.01 -36.70 -6.89
C ASP A 138 3.33 -37.21 -5.49
N TYR A 139 3.28 -36.33 -4.49
CA TYR A 139 3.62 -36.66 -3.11
C TYR A 139 2.57 -37.55 -2.47
N LEU A 140 1.29 -37.20 -2.64
CA LEU A 140 0.20 -38.00 -2.11
C LEU A 140 0.16 -39.38 -2.75
N ASN A 141 0.31 -39.46 -4.08
CA ASN A 141 0.36 -40.75 -4.78
C ASN A 141 1.54 -41.60 -4.29
N PHE A 142 2.75 -41.03 -4.20
CA PHE A 142 3.92 -41.78 -3.73
C PHE A 142 3.71 -42.38 -2.32
N ILE A 143 3.14 -41.61 -1.40
CA ILE A 143 2.90 -42.05 -0.02
C ILE A 143 1.79 -43.10 0.05
N GLN A 144 0.70 -42.92 -0.72
CA GLN A 144 -0.38 -43.91 -0.82
C GLN A 144 0.12 -45.27 -1.33
N HIS A 145 0.98 -45.28 -2.34
CA HIS A 145 1.58 -46.52 -2.84
C HIS A 145 2.58 -47.13 -1.87
N THR A 146 3.28 -46.31 -1.08
CA THR A 146 4.27 -46.80 -0.10
C THR A 146 3.59 -47.37 1.16
N PHE A 147 2.40 -46.88 1.51
CA PHE A 147 1.69 -47.21 2.74
C PHE A 147 0.20 -47.48 2.50
N GLU A 148 -0.11 -48.58 1.81
CA GLU A 148 -1.46 -48.94 1.35
C GLU A 148 -2.51 -49.09 2.50
N ASP A 149 -2.06 -49.42 3.72
CA ASP A 149 -2.92 -49.64 4.89
C ASP A 149 -2.99 -48.47 5.88
N PHE A 150 -2.40 -47.32 5.54
CA PHE A 150 -2.30 -46.18 6.46
C PHE A 150 -3.32 -45.08 6.11
N THR A 151 -3.85 -44.44 7.14
CA THR A 151 -4.60 -43.19 6.98
C THR A 151 -3.62 -42.06 6.69
N ILE A 152 -3.75 -41.42 5.53
CA ILE A 152 -2.84 -40.35 5.11
C ILE A 152 -3.56 -39.01 5.25
N ILE A 153 -2.95 -38.12 6.03
CA ILE A 153 -3.39 -36.75 6.28
C ILE A 153 -2.37 -35.80 5.61
N PRO A 154 -2.61 -35.40 4.35
CA PRO A 154 -1.74 -34.47 3.67
C PRO A 154 -2.04 -33.02 4.10
N ILE A 155 -1.00 -32.23 4.34
CA ILE A 155 -1.07 -30.87 4.89
C ILE A 155 -0.25 -29.95 3.99
N TYR A 156 -0.85 -28.85 3.58
CA TYR A 156 -0.20 -27.77 2.84
C TYR A 156 0.01 -26.60 3.80
N LEU A 157 1.25 -26.44 4.26
CA LEU A 157 1.63 -25.39 5.19
C LEU A 157 2.19 -24.21 4.41
N THR A 158 1.45 -23.11 4.39
CA THR A 158 1.84 -21.89 3.67
C THR A 158 1.98 -20.69 4.60
N LEU A 159 2.59 -19.59 4.14
CA LEU A 159 2.69 -18.37 4.95
C LEU A 159 1.29 -17.86 5.35
N ASP A 160 0.40 -17.70 4.35
CA ASP A 160 -0.89 -17.01 4.46
C ASP A 160 -2.12 -17.93 4.32
N GLY A 161 -1.95 -19.26 4.35
CA GLY A 161 -3.07 -20.21 4.26
C GLY A 161 -3.62 -20.37 2.83
N GLU A 162 -2.77 -20.34 1.81
CA GLU A 162 -3.15 -20.52 0.41
C GLU A 162 -3.82 -21.89 0.16
N GLU A 163 -4.80 -21.93 -0.75
CA GLU A 163 -5.50 -23.15 -1.13
C GLU A 163 -4.59 -24.08 -1.96
N PRO A 164 -4.48 -25.37 -1.60
CA PRO A 164 -3.70 -26.33 -2.37
C PRO A 164 -4.38 -26.66 -3.71
N SER A 165 -3.60 -26.92 -4.77
CA SER A 165 -4.17 -27.43 -6.03
C SER A 165 -4.88 -28.78 -5.88
N ASN A 166 -4.47 -29.59 -4.90
CA ASN A 166 -5.11 -30.85 -4.56
C ASN A 166 -5.96 -30.70 -3.29
N LYS A 167 -7.29 -30.79 -3.46
CA LYS A 167 -8.30 -30.66 -2.39
C LYS A 167 -8.25 -31.72 -1.27
N GLN A 168 -7.44 -32.77 -1.42
CA GLN A 168 -7.21 -33.73 -0.36
C GLN A 168 -6.29 -33.17 0.74
N TYR A 169 -5.47 -32.16 0.42
CA TYR A 169 -4.60 -31.50 1.39
C TYR A 169 -5.41 -30.61 2.33
N PHE A 170 -5.10 -30.69 3.63
CA PHE A 170 -5.53 -29.72 4.62
C PHE A 170 -4.72 -28.43 4.48
N MET A 171 -5.39 -27.29 4.57
CA MET A 171 -4.71 -26.00 4.69
C MET A 171 -4.20 -25.81 6.11
N LEU A 172 -2.99 -25.25 6.22
CA LEU A 172 -2.42 -24.75 7.46
C LEU A 172 -1.58 -23.51 7.16
N SER A 173 -1.60 -22.53 8.07
CA SER A 173 -0.81 -21.29 7.92
C SER A 173 0.28 -21.16 8.98
N TYR A 174 1.33 -20.41 8.65
CA TYR A 174 2.35 -20.04 9.64
C TYR A 174 1.82 -19.12 10.74
N GLU A 175 0.70 -18.43 10.52
CA GLU A 175 0.00 -17.69 11.56
C GLU A 175 -0.48 -18.65 12.68
N ARG A 176 -1.05 -19.81 12.31
CA ARG A 176 -1.42 -20.83 13.29
C ARG A 176 -0.20 -21.42 14.00
N ILE A 177 0.90 -21.65 13.27
CA ILE A 177 2.18 -22.08 13.85
C ILE A 177 2.67 -21.07 14.90
N GLU A 178 2.63 -19.78 14.59
CA GLU A 178 3.01 -18.70 15.49
C GLU A 178 2.12 -18.68 16.74
N SER A 179 0.80 -18.82 16.59
CA SER A 179 -0.15 -18.94 17.72
C SER A 179 0.16 -20.11 18.65
N ILE A 180 0.56 -21.27 18.11
CA ILE A 180 0.96 -22.44 18.91
C ILE A 180 2.24 -22.13 19.70
N LEU A 181 3.24 -21.51 19.05
CA LEU A 181 4.49 -21.12 19.70
C LEU A 181 4.27 -20.10 20.82
N GLN A 182 3.43 -19.09 20.59
CA GLN A 182 3.04 -18.12 21.64
C GLN A 182 2.43 -18.82 22.85
N THR A 183 1.51 -19.75 22.61
CA THR A 183 0.85 -20.53 23.67
C THR A 183 1.89 -21.33 24.46
N ILE A 184 2.88 -21.92 23.80
CA ILE A 184 3.95 -22.67 24.45
C ILE A 184 4.82 -21.76 25.31
N LEU A 185 5.26 -20.62 24.77
CA LEU A 185 6.07 -19.65 25.51
C LEU A 185 5.32 -19.13 26.75
N LEU A 186 4.00 -18.97 26.67
CA LEU A 186 3.18 -18.55 27.80
C LEU A 186 3.04 -19.66 28.87
N LEU A 187 2.69 -20.87 28.46
CA LEU A 187 2.30 -21.96 29.38
C LEU A 187 3.48 -22.76 29.94
N TYR A 188 4.58 -22.87 29.19
CA TYR A 188 5.70 -23.77 29.51
C TYR A 188 6.97 -23.04 29.95
N LYS A 189 6.90 -21.73 30.24
CA LYS A 189 8.06 -20.92 30.63
C LYS A 189 8.90 -21.54 31.76
N ASP A 190 8.25 -22.05 32.80
CA ASP A 190 8.94 -22.63 33.97
C ASP A 190 9.34 -24.11 33.78
N GLN A 191 8.84 -24.76 32.72
CA GLN A 191 9.11 -26.18 32.42
C GLN A 191 10.23 -26.36 31.40
N LEU A 192 10.37 -25.41 30.47
CA LEU A 192 11.43 -25.42 29.47
C LEU A 192 12.74 -24.91 30.07
N SER A 193 13.85 -25.50 29.64
CA SER A 193 15.16 -24.90 29.94
C SER A 193 15.30 -23.55 29.23
N ASP A 194 16.04 -22.61 29.84
CA ASP A 194 16.28 -21.28 29.26
C ASP A 194 16.76 -21.33 27.81
N LYS A 195 17.59 -22.32 27.46
CA LYS A 195 18.12 -22.50 26.10
C LYS A 195 17.02 -22.86 25.10
N ILE A 196 16.13 -23.76 25.48
CA ILE A 196 15.01 -24.21 24.64
C ILE A 196 13.98 -23.09 24.52
N TYR A 197 13.61 -22.47 25.65
CA TYR A 197 12.71 -21.33 25.68
C TYR A 197 13.21 -20.22 24.77
N LYS A 198 14.49 -19.84 24.89
CA LYS A 198 15.09 -18.78 24.09
C LYS A 198 15.13 -19.13 22.60
N PHE A 199 15.38 -20.38 22.25
CA PHE A 199 15.37 -20.82 20.85
C PHE A 199 13.97 -20.74 20.23
N ILE A 200 12.94 -21.15 20.98
CA ILE A 200 11.53 -21.05 20.56
C ILE A 200 11.12 -19.58 20.45
N GLU A 201 11.53 -18.73 21.41
CA GLU A 201 11.29 -17.29 21.39
C GLU A 201 11.94 -16.62 20.17
N ASP A 202 13.20 -16.96 19.87
CA ASP A 202 13.91 -16.46 18.69
C ASP A 202 13.19 -16.87 17.39
N TYR A 203 12.64 -18.09 17.32
CA TYR A 203 11.87 -18.54 16.16
C TYR A 203 10.52 -17.82 16.06
N ASN A 204 9.82 -17.69 17.18
CA ASN A 204 8.55 -16.99 17.26
C ASN A 204 8.71 -15.52 16.84
N GLN A 205 9.80 -14.86 17.23
CA GLN A 205 10.10 -13.50 16.80
C GLN A 205 10.25 -13.37 15.28
N ILE A 206 10.89 -14.34 14.61
CA ILE A 206 11.01 -14.34 13.14
C ILE A 206 9.63 -14.44 12.48
N LEU A 207 8.74 -15.28 13.00
CA LEU A 207 7.37 -15.39 12.48
C LEU A 207 6.56 -14.11 12.77
N LYS A 208 6.65 -13.56 13.99
CA LYS A 208 5.99 -12.29 14.34
C LYS A 208 6.39 -11.15 13.42
N GLU A 209 7.66 -11.04 13.05
CA GLU A 209 8.11 -10.00 12.12
C GLU A 209 7.50 -10.11 10.71
N LYS A 210 6.93 -11.26 10.35
CA LYS A 210 6.19 -11.45 9.10
C LYS A 210 4.73 -11.01 9.22
N PHE A 211 4.06 -11.36 10.30
CA PHE A 211 2.63 -11.11 10.50
C PHE A 211 2.33 -9.75 11.16
N TYR A 212 3.21 -9.31 12.05
CA TYR A 212 3.05 -8.12 12.88
C TYR A 212 4.30 -7.24 12.75
N PRO A 213 4.44 -6.49 11.65
CA PRO A 213 5.53 -5.56 11.48
C PRO A 213 5.55 -4.55 12.64
N ASN A 214 6.73 -4.29 13.22
CA ASN A 214 6.85 -3.34 14.32
C ASN A 214 6.55 -1.91 13.83
N GLN A 215 5.38 -1.39 14.18
CA GLN A 215 4.89 -0.10 13.69
C GLN A 215 5.85 1.06 14.04
N ASP A 216 6.43 1.07 15.24
CA ASP A 216 7.39 2.10 15.65
C ASP A 216 8.66 2.08 14.77
N GLN A 217 9.24 0.90 14.51
CA GLN A 217 10.41 0.77 13.62
C GLN A 217 10.10 1.27 12.22
N ILE A 218 8.88 1.05 11.73
CA ILE A 218 8.51 1.43 10.38
C ILE A 218 8.24 2.93 10.29
N LEU A 219 7.59 3.53 11.29
CA LEU A 219 7.44 4.98 11.39
C LEU A 219 8.81 5.68 11.44
N GLN A 220 9.75 5.12 12.21
CA GLN A 220 11.15 5.58 12.22
C GLN A 220 11.78 5.47 10.83
N ALA A 221 11.65 4.31 10.17
CA ALA A 221 12.16 4.09 8.81
C ALA A 221 11.59 5.09 7.80
N ILE A 222 10.28 5.36 7.83
CA ILE A 222 9.62 6.36 6.98
C ILE A 222 10.16 7.75 7.27
N HIS A 223 10.26 8.15 8.56
CA HIS A 223 10.77 9.45 8.96
C HIS A 223 12.20 9.68 8.43
N ILE A 224 13.09 8.72 8.67
CA ILE A 224 14.49 8.77 8.22
C ILE A 224 14.55 8.82 6.69
N TYR A 225 13.80 7.97 6.00
CA TYR A 225 13.79 7.91 4.54
C TYR A 225 13.34 9.23 3.93
N ARG A 226 12.32 9.90 4.50
CA ARG A 226 11.84 11.19 3.99
C ARG A 226 12.89 12.29 4.12
N ASN A 227 13.55 12.38 5.26
CA ASN A 227 14.51 13.44 5.54
C ASN A 227 15.83 13.21 4.80
N ASN A 228 16.17 11.96 4.48
CA ASN A 228 17.46 11.57 3.93
C ASN A 228 17.35 10.80 2.60
N LYS A 229 16.25 10.98 1.85
CA LYS A 229 15.94 10.17 0.66
C LYS A 229 17.11 10.04 -0.33
N PRO A 230 17.76 11.13 -0.79
CA PRO A 230 18.85 11.01 -1.76
C PRO A 230 20.03 10.19 -1.21
N ALA A 231 20.35 10.35 0.08
CA ALA A 231 21.42 9.62 0.74
C ALA A 231 21.07 8.13 0.92
N ILE A 232 19.86 7.81 1.39
CA ILE A 232 19.42 6.42 1.56
C ILE A 232 19.30 5.70 0.22
N ASP A 233 18.79 6.36 -0.83
CA ASP A 233 18.69 5.78 -2.17
C ASP A 233 20.10 5.45 -2.72
N ALA A 234 21.06 6.38 -2.61
CA ALA A 234 22.45 6.15 -3.02
C ALA A 234 23.13 5.02 -2.22
N LEU A 235 23.00 5.05 -0.89
CA LEU A 235 23.53 4.02 0.00
C LEU A 235 22.95 2.62 -0.31
N PHE A 236 21.66 2.54 -0.61
CA PHE A 236 21.01 1.28 -0.95
C PHE A 236 21.49 0.72 -2.30
N GLU A 237 21.63 1.57 -3.32
CA GLU A 237 22.16 1.16 -4.62
C GLU A 237 23.59 0.63 -4.50
N GLU A 238 24.46 1.36 -3.79
CA GLU A 238 25.84 0.96 -3.55
C GLU A 238 25.92 -0.36 -2.76
N THR A 239 25.22 -0.48 -1.62
CA THR A 239 25.19 -1.72 -0.81
C THR A 239 24.69 -2.93 -1.60
N SER A 240 23.80 -2.73 -2.57
CA SER A 240 23.28 -3.77 -3.45
C SER A 240 24.31 -4.25 -4.48
N MET A 241 25.16 -3.36 -5.01
CA MET A 241 26.23 -3.72 -5.95
C MET A 241 27.31 -4.61 -5.31
N PHE A 242 27.66 -4.38 -4.03
CA PHE A 242 28.66 -5.18 -3.31
C PHE A 242 28.25 -6.66 -3.13
N LYS A 243 26.97 -7.03 -3.26
CA LYS A 243 26.57 -8.44 -3.25
C LYS A 243 27.06 -9.23 -4.47
N LYS A 244 27.43 -8.56 -5.58
CA LYS A 244 27.72 -9.22 -6.87
C LYS A 244 29.21 -9.31 -7.21
N GLN A 245 30.08 -8.52 -6.58
CA GLN A 245 31.53 -8.51 -6.85
C GLN A 245 32.33 -8.25 -5.57
N LEU A 246 33.47 -8.94 -5.39
CA LEU A 246 34.42 -8.66 -4.31
C LEU A 246 35.07 -7.29 -4.58
N LYS A 247 34.66 -6.26 -3.83
CA LYS A 247 35.25 -4.93 -3.89
C LYS A 247 35.55 -4.44 -2.48
N TYR A 248 36.78 -3.99 -2.27
CA TYR A 248 37.21 -3.32 -1.05
C TYR A 248 37.58 -1.89 -1.43
N GLU A 249 36.98 -0.92 -0.75
CA GLU A 249 37.26 0.50 -0.93
C GLU A 249 37.60 1.08 0.44
N SER A 250 38.72 1.80 0.55
CA SER A 250 39.10 2.48 1.79
C SER A 250 38.33 3.80 1.92
N GLY A 251 37.67 4.04 3.06
CA GLY A 251 37.03 5.34 3.35
C GLY A 251 35.84 5.22 4.29
N TYR A 252 35.44 6.36 4.88
CA TYR A 252 34.36 6.40 5.86
C TYR A 252 33.00 5.97 5.29
N GLN A 253 32.69 6.31 4.02
CA GLN A 253 31.45 5.88 3.36
C GLN A 253 31.33 4.36 3.27
N PHE A 254 32.43 3.67 2.95
CA PHE A 254 32.47 2.21 2.90
C PHE A 254 32.23 1.60 4.28
N GLU A 255 32.92 2.11 5.32
CA GLU A 255 32.74 1.65 6.71
C GLU A 255 31.31 1.90 7.21
N PHE A 256 30.74 3.08 6.90
CA PHE A 256 29.37 3.43 7.23
C PHE A 256 28.39 2.45 6.59
N MET A 257 28.54 2.17 5.29
CA MET A 257 27.70 1.22 4.58
C MET A 257 27.79 -0.19 5.15
N MET A 258 29.00 -0.66 5.45
CA MET A 258 29.20 -1.99 5.99
C MET A 258 28.58 -2.12 7.39
N LYS A 259 28.72 -1.09 8.23
CA LYS A 259 28.16 -1.02 9.58
C LYS A 259 26.63 -0.97 9.57
N TYR A 260 26.02 -0.13 8.74
CA TYR A 260 24.58 0.15 8.76
C TYR A 260 23.77 -0.56 7.66
N LYS A 261 24.37 -1.55 6.99
CA LYS A 261 23.79 -2.24 5.82
C LYS A 261 22.35 -2.70 6.01
N ASN A 262 22.06 -3.41 7.11
CA ASN A 262 20.73 -3.96 7.35
C ASN A 262 19.71 -2.85 7.60
N THR A 263 20.11 -1.82 8.34
CA THR A 263 19.27 -0.64 8.64
C THR A 263 18.97 0.16 7.38
N ILE A 264 19.97 0.39 6.52
CA ILE A 264 19.77 1.04 5.21
C ILE A 264 18.77 0.24 4.35
N ASN A 265 18.94 -1.08 4.26
CA ASN A 265 18.00 -1.94 3.52
C ASN A 265 16.59 -1.89 4.11
N TYR A 266 16.48 -1.90 5.44
CA TYR A 266 15.20 -1.81 6.14
C TYR A 266 14.51 -0.47 5.88
N ILE A 267 15.24 0.64 6.04
CA ILE A 267 14.75 2.00 5.76
C ILE A 267 14.29 2.11 4.32
N PHE A 268 15.09 1.64 3.36
CA PHE A 268 14.72 1.68 1.95
C PHE A 268 13.45 0.86 1.66
N LYS A 269 13.38 -0.37 2.18
CA LYS A 269 12.24 -1.28 1.97
C LYS A 269 10.95 -0.75 2.58
N HIS A 270 10.98 -0.30 3.84
CA HIS A 270 9.78 0.06 4.58
C HIS A 270 9.44 1.56 4.48
N GLY A 271 10.46 2.43 4.39
CA GLY A 271 10.29 3.88 4.28
C GLY A 271 9.62 4.35 2.99
N GLN A 272 9.55 3.49 1.96
CA GLN A 272 8.81 3.74 0.72
C GLN A 272 7.32 3.38 0.80
N ASN A 273 6.89 2.54 1.75
CA ASN A 273 5.55 1.94 1.80
C ASN A 273 4.51 2.79 2.56
N ILE A 274 4.47 4.09 2.30
CA ILE A 274 3.65 5.04 3.05
C ILE A 274 2.13 4.89 2.84
N LEU A 275 1.71 4.30 1.71
CA LEU A 275 0.29 4.17 1.37
C LEU A 275 -0.47 3.26 2.34
N SER A 276 0.11 2.12 2.70
CA SER A 276 -0.46 1.16 3.65
C SER A 276 -0.63 1.74 5.06
N TYR A 277 0.39 2.44 5.59
CA TYR A 277 0.29 3.07 6.92
C TYR A 277 -0.67 4.26 6.96
N SER A 278 -0.67 5.10 5.91
CA SER A 278 -1.63 6.20 5.82
C SER A 278 -3.07 5.67 5.82
N PHE A 279 -3.27 4.48 5.24
CA PHE A 279 -4.54 3.77 5.28
C PHE A 279 -4.90 3.23 6.66
N GLU A 280 -3.99 2.56 7.38
CA GLU A 280 -4.26 2.11 8.76
C GLU A 280 -4.69 3.28 9.65
N GLN A 281 -3.96 4.40 9.58
CA GLN A 281 -4.31 5.61 10.34
C GLN A 281 -5.66 6.21 9.92
N PHE A 282 -6.03 6.10 8.65
CA PHE A 282 -7.37 6.44 8.18
C PHE A 282 -8.42 5.50 8.79
N ILE A 283 -8.15 4.20 8.86
CA ILE A 283 -9.05 3.21 9.46
C ILE A 283 -9.29 3.52 10.94
N HIS A 284 -8.22 3.69 11.74
CA HIS A 284 -8.36 4.02 13.16
C HIS A 284 -9.16 5.31 13.36
N GLN A 285 -8.87 6.36 12.56
CA GLN A 285 -9.56 7.64 12.67
C GLN A 285 -11.04 7.57 12.28
N GLN A 286 -11.39 6.79 11.26
CA GLN A 286 -12.72 6.76 10.67
C GLN A 286 -13.66 5.75 11.34
N PHE A 287 -13.13 4.64 11.86
CA PHE A 287 -13.94 3.49 12.32
C PHE A 287 -13.57 2.97 13.70
N ASP A 288 -12.53 3.49 14.36
CA ASP A 288 -12.04 2.96 15.65
C ASP A 288 -11.80 1.43 15.62
N GLU A 289 -11.29 0.93 14.49
CA GLU A 289 -11.01 -0.49 14.20
C GLU A 289 -12.22 -1.44 14.06
N GLU A 290 -13.46 -0.94 14.09
CA GLU A 290 -14.67 -1.78 13.93
C GLU A 290 -14.96 -2.20 12.46
N VAL A 291 -13.98 -2.12 11.57
CA VAL A 291 -14.13 -2.39 10.13
C VAL A 291 -13.23 -3.53 9.68
N LEU A 292 -13.71 -4.35 8.74
CA LEU A 292 -12.89 -5.37 8.13
C LEU A 292 -11.99 -4.74 7.06
N TYR A 293 -10.67 -4.88 7.19
CA TYR A 293 -9.70 -4.27 6.28
C TYR A 293 -8.43 -5.10 6.08
N ASN A 294 -7.65 -4.76 5.05
CA ASN A 294 -6.29 -5.23 4.81
C ASN A 294 -5.43 -4.05 4.31
N ALA A 295 -4.39 -3.71 5.07
CA ALA A 295 -3.45 -2.63 4.78
C ALA A 295 -2.38 -3.05 3.75
N HIS A 296 -2.80 -3.52 2.57
CA HIS A 296 -1.88 -3.95 1.53
C HIS A 296 -0.97 -2.80 1.03
N PRO A 297 0.34 -3.01 0.77
CA PRO A 297 1.30 -1.95 0.43
C PRO A 297 0.94 -1.08 -0.79
N THR A 298 0.27 -1.67 -1.79
CA THR A 298 -0.04 -1.00 -3.06
C THR A 298 -1.53 -0.82 -3.31
N SER A 299 -2.36 -1.57 -2.58
CA SER A 299 -3.81 -1.61 -2.80
C SER A 299 -4.56 -1.85 -1.50
N PRO A 300 -4.34 -1.00 -0.47
CA PRO A 300 -5.00 -1.19 0.81
C PRO A 300 -6.52 -1.10 0.63
N ASN A 301 -7.23 -1.96 1.34
CA ASN A 301 -8.63 -2.25 1.06
C ASN A 301 -9.44 -2.47 2.34
N LEU A 302 -10.73 -2.18 2.28
CA LEU A 302 -11.68 -2.37 3.36
C LEU A 302 -13.03 -2.83 2.81
N PHE A 303 -13.81 -3.40 3.71
CA PHE A 303 -15.21 -3.68 3.50
C PHE A 303 -16.06 -2.67 4.28
N PRO A 304 -16.87 -1.83 3.61
CA PRO A 304 -17.70 -0.85 4.29
C PRO A 304 -18.63 -1.50 5.33
N PRO A 305 -18.67 -1.01 6.58
CA PRO A 305 -19.47 -1.62 7.65
C PRO A 305 -20.97 -1.73 7.33
N GLU A 306 -21.51 -0.80 6.55
CA GLU A 306 -22.92 -0.83 6.15
C GLU A 306 -23.25 -1.90 5.10
N TRP A 307 -22.24 -2.47 4.43
CA TRP A 307 -22.44 -3.54 3.45
C TRP A 307 -22.56 -4.87 4.17
N ASN A 308 -23.51 -5.03 5.10
CA ASN A 308 -23.71 -6.34 5.71
C ASN A 308 -23.95 -7.39 4.62
N PRO A 309 -23.23 -8.54 4.63
CA PRO A 309 -23.36 -9.51 3.56
C PRO A 309 -24.77 -10.11 3.53
N ILE A 310 -25.28 -10.35 2.32
CA ILE A 310 -26.40 -11.27 2.11
C ILE A 310 -25.91 -12.65 2.54
N GLY A 311 -26.64 -13.32 3.43
CA GLY A 311 -26.34 -14.68 3.86
C GLY A 311 -26.39 -15.75 2.74
N ASP A 312 -26.82 -15.38 1.53
CA ASP A 312 -27.14 -16.30 0.43
C ASP A 312 -26.25 -16.17 -0.84
N ILE A 313 -25.32 -15.20 -0.92
CA ILE A 313 -24.43 -15.10 -2.11
C ILE A 313 -23.17 -15.94 -1.90
N HIS A 314 -23.08 -17.04 -2.64
CA HIS A 314 -21.92 -17.92 -2.64
C HIS A 314 -20.74 -17.25 -3.37
N LEU A 315 -19.58 -17.23 -2.71
CA LEU A 315 -18.34 -16.68 -3.25
C LEU A 315 -17.56 -17.76 -4.01
N ARG A 316 -16.87 -17.38 -5.09
CA ARG A 316 -16.02 -18.33 -5.83
C ARG A 316 -14.68 -18.56 -5.13
N GLU A 317 -14.18 -17.54 -4.44
CA GLU A 317 -12.85 -17.55 -3.81
C GLU A 317 -12.92 -16.75 -2.50
N PRO A 318 -13.27 -17.39 -1.36
CA PRO A 318 -13.48 -16.70 -0.09
C PRO A 318 -12.20 -16.04 0.47
N ASN A 319 -11.02 -16.47 0.02
CA ASN A 319 -9.74 -15.90 0.43
C ASN A 319 -9.42 -14.56 -0.28
N TYR A 320 -10.22 -14.15 -1.28
CA TYR A 320 -10.05 -12.90 -2.00
C TYR A 320 -10.99 -11.81 -1.44
N TRP A 321 -10.48 -10.58 -1.35
CA TRP A 321 -11.27 -9.39 -0.97
C TRP A 321 -12.07 -9.55 0.33
N LEU A 322 -11.37 -9.98 1.39
CA LEU A 322 -11.90 -10.12 2.75
C LEU A 322 -13.08 -11.11 2.85
N GLY A 323 -13.27 -11.95 1.83
CA GLY A 323 -14.34 -12.96 1.79
C GLY A 323 -15.74 -12.37 1.72
N LYS A 324 -15.92 -11.22 1.05
CA LYS A 324 -17.23 -10.55 0.96
C LYS A 324 -17.79 -10.41 -0.46
N GLY A 325 -17.00 -10.65 -1.50
CA GLY A 325 -17.41 -10.48 -2.91
C GLY A 325 -17.66 -9.02 -3.33
N LEU A 326 -17.54 -8.09 -2.39
CA LEU A 326 -17.61 -6.65 -2.57
C LEU A 326 -16.44 -6.05 -1.81
N ILE A 327 -15.77 -5.07 -2.39
CA ILE A 327 -14.60 -4.46 -1.77
C ILE A 327 -14.47 -3.00 -2.14
N VAL A 328 -13.78 -2.26 -1.26
CA VAL A 328 -13.33 -0.90 -1.51
C VAL A 328 -11.82 -0.84 -1.34
N TRP A 329 -11.12 -0.25 -2.29
CA TRP A 329 -9.66 -0.19 -2.22
C TRP A 329 -9.10 1.11 -2.77
N PHE A 330 -7.94 1.48 -2.23
CA PHE A 330 -7.18 2.65 -2.63
C PHE A 330 -5.97 2.24 -3.47
N GLU A 331 -5.55 3.07 -4.42
CA GLU A 331 -4.25 2.91 -5.07
C GLU A 331 -3.67 4.26 -5.50
N ARG A 332 -2.39 4.25 -5.84
CA ARG A 332 -1.79 5.28 -6.67
C ARG A 332 -2.04 4.97 -8.13
N ALA A 333 -2.88 5.77 -8.80
CA ALA A 333 -3.11 5.64 -10.23
C ALA A 333 -1.88 6.08 -11.04
N ASN A 334 -1.83 5.66 -12.31
CA ASN A 334 -0.70 5.97 -13.23
C ASN A 334 -0.45 7.48 -13.41
N ASP A 335 -1.47 8.30 -13.24
CA ASP A 335 -1.40 9.77 -13.27
C ASP A 335 -0.96 10.38 -11.93
N SER A 336 -0.48 9.55 -10.99
CA SER A 336 -0.06 9.92 -9.63
C SER A 336 -1.16 10.50 -8.74
N ARG A 337 -2.43 10.25 -9.04
CA ARG A 337 -3.57 10.57 -8.15
C ARG A 337 -3.90 9.40 -7.24
N LEU A 338 -4.41 9.70 -6.06
CA LEU A 338 -4.98 8.68 -5.17
C LEU A 338 -6.37 8.32 -5.72
N ARG A 339 -6.63 7.02 -5.89
CA ARG A 339 -7.86 6.52 -6.47
C ARG A 339 -8.56 5.59 -5.48
N LEU A 340 -9.85 5.84 -5.25
CA LEU A 340 -10.79 4.93 -4.60
C LEU A 340 -11.53 4.11 -5.66
N ILE A 341 -11.69 2.81 -5.44
CA ILE A 341 -12.46 1.91 -6.30
C ILE A 341 -13.43 1.10 -5.45
N ALA A 342 -14.65 0.90 -5.96
CA ALA A 342 -15.52 -0.18 -5.51
C ALA A 342 -15.71 -1.23 -6.61
N GLU A 343 -15.59 -2.50 -6.23
CA GLU A 343 -15.54 -3.62 -7.17
C GLU A 343 -16.36 -4.83 -6.68
N ILE A 344 -17.00 -5.53 -7.61
CA ILE A 344 -17.78 -6.77 -7.40
C ILE A 344 -16.99 -7.96 -7.90
N GLY A 345 -16.97 -9.05 -7.14
CA GLY A 345 -16.30 -10.31 -7.44
C GLY A 345 -15.32 -10.71 -6.33
N PRO A 346 -14.63 -11.85 -6.41
CA PRO A 346 -15.02 -13.02 -7.16
C PRO A 346 -16.22 -13.71 -6.46
N MET A 347 -17.37 -13.74 -7.13
CA MET A 347 -18.60 -14.37 -6.61
C MET A 347 -19.27 -15.23 -7.69
N GLU A 348 -20.17 -16.13 -7.30
CA GLU A 348 -20.90 -16.96 -8.25
C GLU A 348 -21.75 -16.14 -9.23
N TYR A 349 -21.95 -16.69 -10.42
CA TYR A 349 -22.57 -15.96 -11.54
C TYR A 349 -23.98 -15.47 -11.20
N ALA A 350 -24.80 -16.30 -10.57
CA ALA A 350 -26.18 -15.96 -10.23
C ALA A 350 -26.27 -14.75 -9.28
N GLY A 351 -25.50 -14.77 -8.18
CA GLY A 351 -25.44 -13.66 -7.23
C GLY A 351 -24.84 -12.39 -7.85
N ARG A 352 -23.82 -12.56 -8.70
CA ARG A 352 -23.19 -11.44 -9.41
C ARG A 352 -24.14 -10.72 -10.35
N ILE A 353 -24.85 -11.47 -11.18
CA ILE A 353 -25.80 -10.89 -12.15
C ILE A 353 -26.95 -10.24 -11.43
N TRP A 354 -27.50 -10.89 -10.41
CA TRP A 354 -28.53 -10.29 -9.57
C TRP A 354 -28.09 -8.93 -9.02
N LEU A 355 -26.89 -8.84 -8.44
CA LEU A 355 -26.37 -7.60 -7.86
C LEU A 355 -26.15 -6.53 -8.93
N LEU A 356 -25.57 -6.90 -10.09
CA LEU A 356 -25.40 -5.98 -11.22
C LEU A 356 -26.76 -5.45 -11.72
N GLU A 357 -27.79 -6.30 -11.83
CA GLU A 357 -29.13 -5.89 -12.24
C GLU A 357 -29.80 -4.97 -11.21
N GLN A 358 -29.62 -5.21 -9.90
CA GLN A 358 -30.13 -4.28 -8.88
C GLN A 358 -29.41 -2.93 -8.95
N LEU A 359 -28.10 -2.93 -9.19
CA LEU A 359 -27.33 -1.72 -9.39
C LEU A 359 -27.78 -0.94 -10.65
N GLU A 360 -28.15 -1.64 -11.73
CA GLU A 360 -28.70 -0.97 -12.92
C GLU A 360 -30.04 -0.27 -12.64
N LYS A 361 -30.89 -0.84 -11.78
CA LYS A 361 -32.16 -0.22 -11.38
C LYS A 361 -31.99 1.10 -10.62
N VAL A 362 -30.82 1.32 -10.01
CA VAL A 362 -30.46 2.57 -9.32
C VAL A 362 -29.57 3.48 -10.14
N GLY A 363 -29.37 3.16 -11.43
CA GLY A 363 -28.72 4.04 -12.40
C GLY A 363 -27.26 3.72 -12.72
N PHE A 364 -26.69 2.62 -12.21
CA PHE A 364 -25.37 2.17 -12.66
C PHE A 364 -25.44 1.56 -14.06
N SER A 365 -24.35 1.67 -14.83
CA SER A 365 -24.26 1.09 -16.17
C SER A 365 -23.07 0.14 -16.26
N PHE A 366 -23.30 -1.07 -16.77
CA PHE A 366 -22.25 -2.07 -16.97
C PHE A 366 -22.08 -2.41 -18.44
N LYS A 367 -20.87 -2.83 -18.82
CA LYS A 367 -20.63 -3.40 -20.16
C LYS A 367 -21.26 -4.78 -20.25
N GLU A 368 -21.77 -5.16 -21.42
CA GLU A 368 -22.29 -6.52 -21.66
C GLU A 368 -21.30 -7.63 -21.27
N ASN A 369 -20.01 -7.41 -21.52
CA ASN A 369 -18.96 -8.36 -21.13
C ASN A 369 -18.85 -8.55 -19.61
N SER A 370 -19.23 -7.56 -18.80
CA SER A 370 -19.28 -7.69 -17.34
C SER A 370 -20.40 -8.64 -16.90
N LYS A 371 -21.43 -8.87 -17.71
CA LYS A 371 -22.54 -9.79 -17.40
C LYS A 371 -22.32 -11.23 -17.88
N LEU A 372 -21.14 -11.54 -18.41
CA LEU A 372 -20.79 -12.91 -18.81
C LEU A 372 -20.31 -13.74 -17.61
N GLU A 373 -20.56 -15.04 -17.65
CA GLU A 373 -20.19 -16.00 -16.59
C GLU A 373 -18.68 -16.07 -16.32
N LYS A 374 -17.89 -15.82 -17.36
CA LYS A 374 -16.42 -15.76 -17.30
C LYS A 374 -15.87 -14.49 -16.64
N ALA A 375 -16.69 -13.45 -16.49
CA ALA A 375 -16.21 -12.20 -15.92
C ALA A 375 -16.02 -12.37 -14.40
N ARG A 376 -14.78 -12.17 -13.94
CA ARG A 376 -14.38 -12.43 -12.54
C ARG A 376 -14.65 -11.23 -11.64
N TYR A 377 -14.41 -10.02 -12.17
CA TYR A 377 -14.49 -8.77 -11.43
C TYR A 377 -15.24 -7.70 -12.22
N THR A 378 -15.91 -6.78 -11.54
CA THR A 378 -16.56 -5.63 -12.17
C THR A 378 -16.49 -4.41 -11.28
N ARG A 379 -15.72 -3.42 -11.75
CA ARG A 379 -15.69 -2.09 -11.13
C ARG A 379 -17.00 -1.40 -11.42
N PHE A 380 -17.63 -0.92 -10.36
CA PHE A 380 -18.90 -0.20 -10.45
C PHE A 380 -18.77 1.24 -9.95
N PHE A 381 -17.65 1.59 -9.31
CA PHE A 381 -17.33 2.95 -8.93
C PHE A 381 -15.82 3.21 -8.98
N SER A 382 -15.44 4.42 -9.36
CA SER A 382 -14.08 4.91 -9.18
C SER A 382 -14.06 6.43 -9.05
N GLN A 383 -13.33 6.93 -8.05
CA GLN A 383 -13.11 8.35 -7.84
C GLN A 383 -11.62 8.60 -7.58
N LYS A 384 -11.10 9.74 -8.04
CA LYS A 384 -9.70 10.12 -7.88
C LYS A 384 -9.57 11.49 -7.23
N ILE A 385 -8.51 11.69 -6.46
CA ILE A 385 -8.11 12.98 -5.91
C ILE A 385 -6.60 13.18 -6.08
N ASP A 386 -6.17 14.41 -6.28
CA ASP A 386 -4.76 14.78 -6.34
C ASP A 386 -4.11 14.74 -4.94
N VAL A 387 -2.88 14.22 -4.89
CA VAL A 387 -2.03 14.23 -3.69
C VAL A 387 -0.71 14.89 -4.05
N ASN A 388 -0.39 16.01 -3.41
CA ASN A 388 0.79 16.81 -3.72
C ASN A 388 2.06 16.15 -3.17
N LYS A 389 2.02 15.67 -1.93
CA LYS A 389 3.13 14.97 -1.29
C LYS A 389 2.74 13.54 -0.95
N TRP A 390 3.06 12.63 -1.87
CA TRP A 390 2.93 11.19 -1.64
C TRP A 390 3.77 10.66 -0.48
N ASN A 391 4.73 11.44 0.02
CA ASN A 391 5.46 11.07 1.22
C ASN A 391 4.81 11.62 2.50
N ASP A 392 3.72 12.39 2.45
CA ASP A 392 3.06 12.96 3.63
C ASP A 392 1.87 12.10 4.08
N MET A 393 2.04 11.42 5.22
CA MET A 393 1.01 10.55 5.79
C MET A 393 -0.26 11.33 6.16
N VAL A 394 -0.14 12.58 6.62
CA VAL A 394 -1.30 13.39 7.00
C VAL A 394 -2.10 13.77 5.76
N GLU A 395 -1.42 14.14 4.68
CA GLU A 395 -2.06 14.45 3.40
C GLU A 395 -2.72 13.22 2.79
N LEU A 396 -2.03 12.07 2.76
CA LEU A 396 -2.58 10.83 2.22
C LEU A 396 -3.78 10.32 3.02
N ARG A 397 -3.68 10.31 4.35
CA ARG A 397 -4.78 9.94 5.24
C ARG A 397 -6.00 10.84 5.02
N GLN A 398 -5.79 12.15 4.95
CA GLN A 398 -6.88 13.10 4.69
C GLN A 398 -7.49 12.86 3.30
N ALA A 399 -6.67 12.66 2.27
CA ALA A 399 -7.16 12.36 0.93
C ALA A 399 -7.97 11.04 0.85
N MET A 400 -7.60 10.03 1.65
CA MET A 400 -8.40 8.81 1.80
C MET A 400 -9.75 9.09 2.47
N ALA A 401 -9.75 9.87 3.56
CA ALA A 401 -10.97 10.28 4.25
C ALA A 401 -11.89 11.11 3.34
N ASP A 402 -11.33 12.03 2.54
CA ASP A 402 -12.07 12.87 1.60
C ASP A 402 -12.73 12.03 0.48
N LEU A 403 -12.02 11.02 -0.04
CA LEU A 403 -12.57 10.08 -1.02
C LEU A 403 -13.66 9.19 -0.40
N TYR A 404 -13.46 8.69 0.82
CA TYR A 404 -14.39 7.79 1.49
C TYR A 404 -15.67 8.50 1.97
N ASN A 405 -15.56 9.77 2.34
CA ASN A 405 -16.67 10.59 2.80
C ASN A 405 -17.22 11.51 1.70
N SER A 406 -16.83 11.31 0.44
CA SER A 406 -17.39 12.07 -0.68
C SER A 406 -18.90 11.82 -0.76
N SER A 407 -19.67 12.84 -1.15
CA SER A 407 -21.12 12.75 -1.34
C SER A 407 -21.52 11.55 -2.21
N GLU A 408 -20.80 11.38 -3.31
CA GLU A 408 -21.00 10.35 -4.32
C GLU A 408 -20.75 8.96 -3.75
N PHE A 409 -19.67 8.79 -2.97
CA PHE A 409 -19.34 7.50 -2.40
C PHE A 409 -20.21 7.14 -1.19
N VAL A 410 -20.59 8.12 -0.37
CA VAL A 410 -21.57 7.92 0.71
C VAL A 410 -22.93 7.51 0.14
N LEU A 411 -23.39 8.15 -0.94
CA LEU A 411 -24.61 7.75 -1.62
C LEU A 411 -24.51 6.32 -2.16
N LEU A 412 -23.41 6.01 -2.84
CA LEU A 412 -23.12 4.65 -3.33
C LEU A 412 -23.21 3.63 -2.20
N ARG A 413 -22.52 3.88 -1.07
CA ARG A 413 -22.49 2.93 0.03
C ARG A 413 -23.88 2.65 0.58
N LYS A 414 -24.71 3.69 0.75
CA LYS A 414 -26.11 3.57 1.19
C LYS A 414 -26.97 2.81 0.18
N GLN A 415 -26.82 3.07 -1.12
CA GLN A 415 -27.56 2.37 -2.17
C GLN A 415 -27.20 0.88 -2.22
N VAL A 416 -25.91 0.54 -2.14
CA VAL A 416 -25.43 -0.84 -2.07
C VAL A 416 -25.96 -1.51 -0.81
N ALA A 417 -25.88 -0.88 0.37
CA ALA A 417 -26.42 -1.42 1.61
C ALA A 417 -27.93 -1.71 1.52
N ALA A 418 -28.73 -0.78 0.96
CA ALA A 418 -30.16 -0.98 0.76
C ALA A 418 -30.46 -2.17 -0.18
N ILE A 419 -29.73 -2.28 -1.29
CA ILE A 419 -29.83 -3.43 -2.21
C ILE A 419 -29.52 -4.74 -1.49
N LEU A 420 -28.45 -4.77 -0.70
CA LEU A 420 -28.04 -5.96 0.05
C LEU A 420 -29.08 -6.37 1.10
N ASN A 421 -29.78 -5.42 1.71
CA ASN A 421 -30.83 -5.66 2.69
C ASN A 421 -32.22 -5.93 2.07
N ASN A 422 -32.33 -6.05 0.74
CA ASN A 422 -33.60 -6.13 0.00
C ASN A 422 -34.56 -4.95 0.27
N GLU A 423 -34.01 -3.79 0.62
CA GLU A 423 -34.75 -2.55 0.80
C GLU A 423 -34.85 -1.80 -0.54
N ASN A 424 -35.83 -0.90 -0.66
CA ASN A 424 -35.92 -0.04 -1.84
C ASN A 424 -34.78 1.01 -1.77
N PRO A 425 -33.80 0.97 -2.70
CA PRO A 425 -32.72 1.93 -2.69
C PRO A 425 -33.24 3.33 -3.00
N LEU A 426 -32.70 4.33 -2.30
CA LEU A 426 -33.03 5.74 -2.48
C LEU A 426 -32.79 6.15 -3.95
N LYS A 427 -33.84 6.66 -4.61
CA LYS A 427 -33.82 7.14 -6.00
C LYS A 427 -33.50 8.64 -6.16
N GLU A 428 -33.30 9.37 -5.07
CA GLU A 428 -33.12 10.83 -5.09
C GLU A 428 -31.72 11.28 -4.65
N GLU A 429 -31.27 12.35 -5.32
CA GLU A 429 -30.08 13.15 -5.02
C GLU A 429 -30.12 13.70 -3.59
N ILE A 430 -28.94 13.82 -3.00
CA ILE A 430 -28.71 14.21 -1.61
C ILE A 430 -29.44 15.52 -1.28
N THR A 431 -30.50 15.44 -0.49
CA THR A 431 -30.92 16.55 0.36
C THR A 431 -29.82 16.75 1.41
N LYS A 432 -29.18 17.92 1.37
CA LYS A 432 -28.11 18.33 2.29
C LYS A 432 -28.52 18.12 3.75
N SER A 433 -27.92 17.14 4.40
CA SER A 433 -27.65 17.16 5.83
C SER A 433 -26.55 16.15 6.17
N ILE A 434 -25.34 16.47 5.75
CA ILE A 434 -24.15 16.14 6.52
C ILE A 434 -23.60 17.52 6.91
N GLU A 435 -23.43 17.77 8.20
CA GLU A 435 -22.78 18.99 8.69
C GLU A 435 -21.31 18.98 8.22
N THR A 436 -21.09 19.35 6.97
CA THR A 436 -19.80 19.86 6.50
C THR A 436 -19.67 21.26 7.07
N SER A 437 -18.49 21.57 7.62
CA SER A 437 -18.22 22.91 8.13
C SER A 437 -18.57 23.96 7.06
N PRO A 438 -19.07 25.15 7.43
CA PRO A 438 -19.36 26.23 6.47
C PRO A 438 -18.18 26.55 5.53
N LEU A 439 -16.95 26.30 6.00
CA LEU A 439 -15.71 26.47 5.24
C LEU A 439 -15.57 25.51 4.05
N ASP A 440 -16.12 24.30 4.13
CA ASP A 440 -15.95 23.29 3.07
C ASP A 440 -16.94 23.51 1.92
N GLY A 441 -18.14 24.02 2.22
CA GLY A 441 -19.13 24.38 1.20
C GLY A 441 -18.67 25.51 0.27
N MET A 442 -18.06 26.56 0.83
CA MET A 442 -17.52 27.69 0.07
C MET A 442 -16.36 27.26 -0.86
N LYS A 443 -15.47 26.39 -0.37
CA LYS A 443 -14.35 25.86 -1.18
C LYS A 443 -14.84 25.07 -2.38
N ILE A 444 -15.81 24.18 -2.19
CA ILE A 444 -16.39 23.39 -3.28
C ILE A 444 -17.03 24.30 -4.33
N GLN A 445 -17.74 25.35 -3.89
CA GLN A 445 -18.33 26.33 -4.78
C GLN A 445 -17.25 27.05 -5.62
N VAL A 446 -16.19 27.55 -4.99
CA VAL A 446 -15.07 28.21 -5.68
C VAL A 446 -14.40 27.29 -6.70
N GLN A 447 -14.17 26.02 -6.34
CA GLN A 447 -13.56 25.02 -7.22
C GLN A 447 -14.40 24.72 -8.46
N ASN A 448 -15.72 24.61 -8.31
CA ASN A 448 -16.63 24.37 -9.42
C ASN A 448 -16.71 25.60 -10.34
N THR A 449 -16.84 26.80 -9.76
CA THR A 449 -16.82 28.04 -10.54
C THR A 449 -15.52 28.20 -11.32
N PHE A 450 -14.37 27.80 -10.75
CA PHE A 450 -13.08 27.86 -11.43
C PHE A 450 -13.03 26.98 -12.68
N LYS A 451 -13.62 25.77 -12.65
CA LYS A 451 -13.68 24.89 -13.82
C LYS A 451 -14.51 25.52 -14.94
N ASN A 452 -15.70 26.03 -14.60
CA ASN A 452 -16.58 26.74 -15.54
C ASN A 452 -15.86 27.96 -16.13
N TRP A 453 -15.06 28.65 -15.32
CA TRP A 453 -14.26 29.79 -15.76
C TRP A 453 -13.15 29.36 -16.73
N MET A 454 -12.43 28.27 -16.46
CA MET A 454 -11.41 27.72 -17.38
C MET A 454 -11.99 27.39 -18.75
N GLU A 455 -13.16 26.76 -18.78
CA GLU A 455 -13.89 26.47 -20.02
C GLU A 455 -14.23 27.76 -20.78
N SER A 456 -14.71 28.79 -20.08
CA SER A 456 -15.03 30.10 -20.69
C SER A 456 -13.82 30.80 -21.32
N LYS A 457 -12.61 30.54 -20.80
CA LYS A 457 -11.34 31.07 -21.33
C LYS A 457 -10.69 30.15 -22.38
N ASN A 458 -11.37 29.07 -22.80
CA ASN A 458 -10.85 28.04 -23.70
C ASN A 458 -9.53 27.39 -23.21
N ILE A 459 -9.36 27.26 -21.89
CA ILE A 459 -8.21 26.59 -21.31
C ILE A 459 -8.54 25.10 -21.15
N PRO A 460 -7.81 24.20 -21.81
CA PRO A 460 -8.10 22.78 -21.77
C PRO A 460 -7.80 22.18 -20.38
N GLU A 461 -8.46 21.07 -20.04
CA GLU A 461 -8.32 20.41 -18.73
C GLU A 461 -6.87 20.03 -18.36
N ASN A 462 -6.01 19.77 -19.36
CA ASN A 462 -4.61 19.48 -19.11
C ASN A 462 -3.75 20.73 -18.79
N HIS A 463 -4.34 21.93 -18.79
CA HIS A 463 -3.69 23.20 -18.51
C HIS A 463 -4.08 23.80 -17.15
N TYR A 464 -4.90 23.11 -16.34
CA TYR A 464 -5.22 23.57 -14.99
C TYR A 464 -5.34 22.42 -13.98
N ARG A 465 -5.26 22.75 -12.70
CA ARG A 465 -5.46 21.84 -11.56
C ARG A 465 -6.27 22.49 -10.46
N VAL A 466 -7.08 21.68 -9.79
CA VAL A 466 -7.98 22.08 -8.71
C VAL A 466 -7.71 21.18 -7.50
N THR A 467 -7.32 21.76 -6.36
CA THR A 467 -7.08 21.03 -5.10
C THR A 467 -7.87 21.68 -3.95
N SER A 468 -7.91 21.04 -2.78
CA SER A 468 -8.62 21.52 -1.59
C SER A 468 -8.13 22.87 -1.04
N ARG A 469 -6.91 23.28 -1.40
CA ARG A 469 -6.29 24.56 -0.94
C ARG A 469 -5.90 25.50 -2.08
N ASN A 470 -5.50 24.95 -3.23
CA ASN A 470 -4.95 25.71 -4.34
C ASN A 470 -5.62 25.37 -5.67
N LEU A 471 -5.84 26.39 -6.49
CA LEU A 471 -6.15 26.27 -7.91
C LEU A 471 -4.91 26.72 -8.68
N SER A 472 -4.68 26.18 -9.87
CA SER A 472 -3.56 26.60 -10.69
C SER A 472 -3.81 26.35 -12.16
N PHE A 473 -3.21 27.15 -13.03
CA PHE A 473 -3.35 26.99 -14.47
C PHE A 473 -2.19 27.62 -15.24
N LYS A 474 -2.07 27.25 -16.51
CA LYS A 474 -1.11 27.80 -17.46
C LYS A 474 -1.81 28.25 -18.74
N ILE A 475 -1.10 29.05 -19.52
CA ILE A 475 -1.52 29.53 -20.83
C ILE A 475 -0.54 29.03 -21.91
N PRO A 476 -0.92 29.01 -23.20
CA PRO A 476 -0.06 28.47 -24.27
C PRO A 476 1.34 29.09 -24.34
N LEU A 477 1.46 30.37 -23.99
CA LEU A 477 2.77 31.04 -23.90
C LEU A 477 3.74 30.31 -22.96
N PHE A 478 3.25 29.76 -21.85
CA PHE A 478 4.11 29.10 -20.86
C PHE A 478 4.70 27.78 -21.36
N ASP A 479 3.97 27.07 -22.23
CA ASP A 479 4.49 25.88 -22.91
C ASP A 479 5.58 26.25 -23.90
N ALA A 480 5.45 27.37 -24.61
CA ALA A 480 6.48 27.86 -25.51
C ALA A 480 7.79 28.16 -24.75
N PHE A 481 7.70 28.81 -23.58
CA PHE A 481 8.85 28.99 -22.70
C PHE A 481 9.42 27.65 -22.20
N LYS A 482 8.58 26.67 -21.86
CA LYS A 482 9.02 25.34 -21.40
C LYS A 482 9.83 24.62 -22.46
N GLU A 483 9.41 24.68 -23.72
CA GLU A 483 10.11 24.05 -24.85
C GLU A 483 11.55 24.55 -24.98
N LYS A 484 11.77 25.86 -24.72
CA LYS A 484 13.08 26.49 -24.85
C LYS A 484 13.94 26.44 -23.59
N LEU A 485 13.33 26.59 -22.42
CA LEU A 485 14.06 26.69 -21.16
C LEU A 485 14.21 25.35 -20.45
N GLY A 486 13.48 24.33 -20.90
CA GLY A 486 13.46 23.00 -20.31
C GLY A 486 12.59 22.93 -19.06
N GLU A 487 12.63 21.76 -18.43
CA GLU A 487 11.77 21.45 -17.29
C GLU A 487 12.29 21.99 -15.96
N THR A 488 11.40 22.06 -14.97
CA THR A 488 11.77 22.46 -13.60
C THR A 488 12.67 21.43 -12.91
N ARG A 489 13.57 21.91 -12.07
CA ARG A 489 14.43 21.11 -11.17
C ARG A 489 13.70 20.50 -9.97
N GLU A 490 12.49 20.99 -9.68
CA GLU A 490 11.73 20.65 -8.46
C GLU A 490 10.44 19.90 -8.80
N LYS A 491 10.27 18.68 -8.28
CA LYS A 491 9.18 17.76 -8.65
C LYS A 491 7.79 18.10 -8.10
N TRP A 492 7.65 19.14 -7.27
CA TRP A 492 6.37 19.61 -6.73
C TRP A 492 5.68 20.66 -7.63
N TRP A 493 6.38 21.16 -8.65
CA TRP A 493 5.84 22.08 -9.64
C TRP A 493 5.12 21.29 -10.73
N TRP A 494 3.79 21.17 -10.63
CA TRP A 494 3.05 20.10 -11.32
C TRP A 494 3.12 20.11 -12.85
N ASP A 495 3.35 21.28 -13.45
CA ASP A 495 3.46 21.44 -14.90
C ASP A 495 4.88 21.15 -15.45
N ASN A 496 5.87 21.06 -14.55
CA ASN A 496 7.29 21.06 -14.87
C ASN A 496 7.73 22.23 -15.78
N GLY A 497 6.94 23.30 -15.88
CA GLY A 497 7.21 24.46 -16.74
C GLY A 497 7.74 25.71 -16.01
N PRO A 498 8.21 26.73 -16.75
CA PRO A 498 8.83 27.93 -16.20
C PRO A 498 7.85 28.94 -15.60
N PHE A 499 6.55 28.81 -15.82
CA PHE A 499 5.54 29.73 -15.31
C PHE A 499 4.28 29.00 -14.87
N LEU A 500 3.61 29.52 -13.85
CA LEU A 500 2.32 28.99 -13.39
C LEU A 500 1.51 30.08 -12.69
N PHE A 501 0.20 30.08 -12.92
CA PHE A 501 -0.75 30.83 -12.11
C PHE A 501 -1.17 29.98 -10.92
N TRP A 502 -1.18 30.57 -9.73
CA TRP A 502 -1.70 29.97 -8.50
C TRP A 502 -2.82 30.80 -7.93
N MET A 503 -3.81 30.14 -7.33
CA MET A 503 -4.84 30.77 -6.54
C MET A 503 -5.06 30.00 -5.24
N ASN A 504 -4.83 30.64 -4.10
CA ASN A 504 -5.09 30.03 -2.80
C ASN A 504 -6.50 30.42 -2.34
N ILE A 505 -7.28 29.42 -1.95
CA ILE A 505 -8.64 29.60 -1.46
C ILE A 505 -8.59 29.82 0.06
N ASN A 506 -8.85 31.05 0.48
CA ASN A 506 -9.03 31.40 1.90
C ASN A 506 -10.54 31.51 2.20
N PRO A 507 -10.95 31.52 3.48
CA PRO A 507 -12.38 31.56 3.85
C PRO A 507 -13.17 32.67 3.14
N ASP A 508 -12.61 33.89 3.09
CA ASP A 508 -13.32 35.08 2.59
C ASP A 508 -12.61 35.76 1.39
N SER A 509 -11.56 35.14 0.84
CA SER A 509 -10.76 35.76 -0.22
C SER A 509 -10.06 34.74 -1.13
N LEU A 510 -9.71 35.19 -2.34
CA LEU A 510 -8.83 34.49 -3.26
C LEU A 510 -7.50 35.23 -3.34
N TYR A 511 -6.40 34.51 -3.13
CA TYR A 511 -5.05 35.03 -3.30
C TYR A 511 -4.46 34.51 -4.61
N PHE A 512 -4.34 35.36 -5.62
CA PHE A 512 -3.86 35.04 -6.95
C PHE A 512 -2.39 35.42 -7.11
N THR A 513 -1.59 34.58 -7.76
CA THR A 513 -0.18 34.88 -8.06
C THR A 513 0.25 34.32 -9.41
N LEU A 514 1.09 35.06 -10.13
CA LEU A 514 1.90 34.54 -11.23
C LEU A 514 3.32 34.32 -10.72
N GLU A 515 3.79 33.07 -10.81
CA GLU A 515 5.11 32.68 -10.34
C GLU A 515 5.97 32.08 -11.46
N ILE A 516 7.27 32.38 -11.41
CA ILE A 516 8.32 31.80 -12.24
C ILE A 516 8.85 30.57 -11.53
N GLY A 517 8.81 29.45 -12.24
CA GLY A 517 9.16 28.13 -11.77
C GLY A 517 10.66 27.92 -11.54
N PRO A 518 11.00 26.87 -10.77
CA PRO A 518 12.37 26.51 -10.43
C PRO A 518 13.05 25.76 -11.59
N ILE A 519 13.21 26.44 -12.73
CA ILE A 519 13.98 25.93 -13.86
C ILE A 519 15.49 26.02 -13.60
N GLU A 520 16.29 25.64 -14.60
CA GLU A 520 17.74 25.71 -14.53
C GLU A 520 18.23 27.10 -14.10
N ALA A 521 19.05 27.22 -13.06
CA ALA A 521 19.44 28.48 -12.41
C ALA A 521 20.01 29.49 -13.40
N ASP A 522 20.84 29.06 -14.36
CA ASP A 522 21.42 29.95 -15.37
C ASP A 522 20.34 30.47 -16.32
N LYS A 523 19.44 29.59 -16.79
CA LYS A 523 18.29 29.93 -17.62
C LYS A 523 17.26 30.78 -16.87
N ARG A 524 17.05 30.52 -15.58
CA ARG A 524 16.19 31.28 -14.69
C ARG A 524 16.75 32.68 -14.48
N LEU A 525 18.06 32.80 -14.24
CA LEU A 525 18.72 34.08 -14.06
C LEU A 525 18.66 34.91 -15.35
N LEU A 526 18.93 34.29 -16.50
CA LEU A 526 18.74 34.91 -17.82
C LEU A 526 17.30 35.43 -17.98
N LEU A 527 16.31 34.59 -17.71
CA LEU A 527 14.89 34.97 -17.79
C LEU A 527 14.57 36.13 -16.83
N MET A 528 15.06 36.08 -15.59
CA MET A 528 14.81 37.10 -14.58
C MET A 528 15.45 38.45 -14.92
N GLU A 529 16.64 38.49 -15.52
CA GLU A 529 17.25 39.74 -15.99
C GLU A 529 16.47 40.33 -17.18
N ASN A 530 16.03 39.50 -18.14
CA ASN A 530 15.18 39.98 -19.25
C ASN A 530 13.84 40.56 -18.74
N ILE A 531 13.23 39.91 -17.74
CA ILE A 531 12.00 40.37 -17.08
C ILE A 531 12.22 41.75 -16.43
N LYS A 532 13.35 41.93 -15.76
CA LYS A 532 13.74 43.21 -15.14
C LYS A 532 14.01 44.30 -16.18
N GLU A 533 14.69 43.99 -17.27
CA GLU A 533 14.98 44.92 -18.37
C GLU A 533 13.71 45.42 -19.06
N LYS A 534 12.67 44.58 -19.17
CA LYS A 534 11.34 44.98 -19.65
C LYS A 534 10.50 45.71 -18.59
N GLY A 535 11.09 46.05 -17.46
CA GLY A 535 10.48 46.89 -16.42
C GLY A 535 9.49 46.15 -15.51
N ILE A 536 9.50 44.82 -15.49
CA ILE A 536 8.73 44.05 -14.50
C ILE A 536 9.50 44.07 -13.18
N LYS A 537 8.82 44.43 -12.08
CA LYS A 537 9.44 44.51 -10.76
C LYS A 537 9.85 43.12 -10.28
N VAL A 538 11.14 42.97 -9.98
CA VAL A 538 11.71 41.75 -9.40
C VAL A 538 12.43 42.06 -8.09
N SER A 539 12.33 41.15 -7.13
CA SER A 539 13.04 41.30 -5.85
C SER A 539 14.55 41.06 -6.02
N LYS A 540 15.38 41.74 -5.22
CA LYS A 540 16.84 41.50 -5.21
C LYS A 540 17.20 40.05 -4.95
N LYS A 541 16.44 39.36 -4.07
CA LYS A 541 16.60 37.93 -3.79
C LYS A 541 16.29 37.07 -5.03
N GLY A 542 15.33 37.49 -5.86
CA GLY A 542 14.96 36.80 -7.09
C GLY A 542 16.05 36.76 -8.16
N LEU A 543 17.01 37.68 -8.13
CA LEU A 543 18.15 37.74 -9.04
C LEU A 543 19.36 36.92 -8.55
N THR A 544 19.17 36.07 -7.54
CA THR A 544 20.22 35.18 -7.04
C THR A 544 20.08 33.80 -7.67
N LEU A 545 21.21 33.09 -7.81
CA LEU A 545 21.25 31.69 -8.26
C LEU A 545 20.56 30.74 -7.26
N GLU A 546 20.45 31.15 -6.01
CA GLU A 546 19.85 30.39 -4.90
C GLU A 546 18.31 30.50 -4.84
N ALA A 547 17.73 31.51 -5.49
CA ALA A 547 16.29 31.68 -5.50
C ALA A 547 15.62 30.59 -6.34
N LYS A 548 14.67 29.87 -5.72
CA LYS A 548 13.99 28.75 -6.35
C LYS A 548 12.88 29.20 -7.30
N TYR A 549 12.00 30.08 -6.85
CA TYR A 549 10.88 30.58 -7.63
C TYR A 549 10.64 32.06 -7.31
N ASN A 550 9.99 32.76 -8.22
CA ASN A 550 9.71 34.18 -8.07
C ASN A 550 8.31 34.56 -8.47
N ARG A 551 7.61 35.18 -7.52
CA ARG A 551 6.37 35.88 -7.77
C ARG A 551 6.64 37.17 -8.52
N ILE A 552 5.99 37.33 -9.67
CA ILE A 552 6.07 38.54 -10.50
C ILE A 552 4.76 39.31 -10.54
N HIS A 553 3.65 38.68 -10.16
CA HIS A 553 2.37 39.35 -9.92
C HIS A 553 1.64 38.69 -8.75
N SER A 554 0.90 39.49 -8.00
CA SER A 554 -0.04 38.98 -7.00
C SER A 554 -1.14 39.96 -6.69
N GLU A 555 -2.34 39.43 -6.51
CA GLU A 555 -3.55 40.20 -6.23
C GLU A 555 -4.40 39.41 -5.24
N THR A 556 -5.16 40.10 -4.39
CA THR A 556 -6.12 39.46 -3.47
C THR A 556 -7.48 40.09 -3.70
N ILE A 557 -8.51 39.27 -3.82
CA ILE A 557 -9.88 39.74 -3.97
C ILE A 557 -10.76 39.07 -2.91
N SER A 558 -11.67 39.84 -2.31
CA SER A 558 -12.65 39.30 -1.37
C SER A 558 -13.76 38.57 -2.14
N ILE A 559 -14.18 37.44 -1.60
CA ILE A 559 -15.31 36.65 -2.09
C ILE A 559 -16.36 36.44 -0.99
N GLU A 560 -16.32 37.24 0.07
CA GLU A 560 -17.21 37.12 1.22
C GLU A 560 -18.68 37.28 0.80
N GLY A 561 -19.51 36.27 1.08
CA GLY A 561 -20.92 36.26 0.69
C GLY A 561 -21.19 36.16 -0.81
N SER A 562 -20.16 35.93 -1.64
CA SER A 562 -20.31 35.80 -3.09
C SER A 562 -21.03 34.51 -3.48
N ASN A 563 -22.01 34.62 -4.36
CA ASN A 563 -22.57 33.48 -5.09
C ASN A 563 -21.64 33.08 -6.27
N GLU A 564 -22.01 32.06 -7.03
CA GLU A 564 -21.22 31.59 -8.19
C GLU A 564 -20.91 32.71 -9.19
N SER A 565 -21.87 33.59 -9.48
CA SER A 565 -21.64 34.74 -10.38
C SER A 565 -20.64 35.75 -9.79
N GLY A 566 -20.69 35.99 -8.48
CA GLY A 566 -19.71 36.83 -7.79
C GLY A 566 -18.30 36.26 -7.83
N ILE A 567 -18.16 34.95 -7.66
CA ILE A 567 -16.87 34.24 -7.75
C ILE A 567 -16.34 34.27 -9.20
N MET A 568 -17.21 34.10 -10.19
CA MET A 568 -16.85 34.19 -11.61
C MET A 568 -16.28 35.58 -11.95
N ASN A 569 -16.99 36.63 -11.54
CA ASN A 569 -16.53 38.01 -11.71
C ASN A 569 -15.20 38.27 -10.99
N ALA A 570 -14.98 37.62 -9.84
CA ALA A 570 -13.71 37.72 -9.12
C ALA A 570 -12.56 37.08 -9.91
N PHE A 571 -12.78 35.94 -10.57
CA PHE A 571 -11.78 35.35 -11.46
C PHE A 571 -11.47 36.25 -12.66
N ASP A 572 -12.49 36.80 -13.32
CA ASP A 572 -12.31 37.75 -14.41
C ASP A 572 -11.53 38.98 -13.96
N ALA A 573 -11.88 39.57 -12.81
CA ALA A 573 -11.18 40.74 -12.27
C ALA A 573 -9.70 40.46 -11.96
N LEU A 574 -9.38 39.26 -11.47
CA LEU A 574 -7.99 38.84 -11.20
C LEU A 574 -7.21 38.63 -12.50
N TYR A 575 -7.79 37.98 -13.50
CA TYR A 575 -7.10 37.63 -14.73
C TYR A 575 -7.01 38.80 -15.72
N GLU A 576 -8.08 39.57 -15.89
CA GLU A 576 -8.14 40.74 -16.77
C GLU A 576 -7.54 42.00 -16.14
N ASN A 577 -6.92 41.86 -14.96
CA ASN A 577 -6.19 42.92 -14.30
C ASN A 577 -5.16 43.54 -15.26
N LYS A 578 -5.25 44.87 -15.45
CA LYS A 578 -4.41 45.62 -16.39
C LYS A 578 -2.92 45.39 -16.18
N ASN A 579 -2.46 45.33 -14.93
CA ASN A 579 -1.05 45.10 -14.62
C ASN A 579 -0.62 43.68 -14.97
N LEU A 580 -1.49 42.69 -14.73
CA LEU A 580 -1.22 41.32 -15.13
C LEU A 580 -1.13 41.18 -16.66
N GLN A 581 -2.08 41.77 -17.40
CA GLN A 581 -2.08 41.73 -18.86
C GLN A 581 -0.84 42.41 -19.45
N GLU A 582 -0.41 43.55 -18.90
CA GLU A 582 0.85 44.19 -19.29
C GLU A 582 2.08 43.30 -19.01
N ILE A 583 2.07 42.52 -17.92
CA ILE A 583 3.11 41.53 -17.64
C ILE A 583 3.11 40.42 -18.68
N ILE A 584 1.94 39.86 -19.04
CA ILE A 584 1.82 38.80 -20.04
C ILE A 584 2.31 39.29 -21.42
N GLU A 585 1.96 40.51 -21.82
CA GLU A 585 2.46 41.15 -23.05
C GLU A 585 3.99 41.27 -23.04
N LYS A 586 4.58 41.72 -21.92
CA LYS A 586 6.04 41.80 -21.78
C LYS A 586 6.69 40.42 -21.81
N LEU A 587 6.08 39.40 -21.23
CA LEU A 587 6.56 38.02 -21.32
C LEU A 587 6.53 37.52 -22.77
N GLN A 588 5.49 37.85 -23.54
CA GLN A 588 5.44 37.54 -24.98
C GLN A 588 6.61 38.19 -25.72
N MET A 589 6.87 39.48 -25.49
CA MET A 589 8.02 40.17 -26.09
C MET A 589 9.36 39.52 -25.71
N ILE A 590 9.54 39.13 -24.44
CA ILE A 590 10.76 38.43 -23.98
C ILE A 590 10.91 37.10 -24.71
N TYR A 591 9.81 36.38 -24.90
CA TYR A 591 9.83 35.13 -25.64
C TYR A 591 10.30 35.36 -27.08
N ASP A 592 9.67 36.29 -27.79
CA ASP A 592 9.94 36.54 -29.20
C ASP A 592 11.34 37.10 -29.44
N GLU A 593 11.80 38.02 -28.59
CA GLU A 593 13.10 38.70 -28.76
C GLU A 593 14.29 37.86 -28.30
N THR A 594 14.13 37.12 -27.20
CA THR A 594 15.25 36.47 -26.50
C THR A 594 15.10 34.95 -26.43
N ILE A 595 14.01 34.43 -25.86
CA ILE A 595 13.92 33.01 -25.49
C ILE A 595 13.72 32.09 -26.70
N SER A 596 13.00 32.54 -27.72
CA SER A 596 12.78 31.80 -28.97
C SER A 596 14.10 31.46 -29.70
N LYS A 597 15.16 32.25 -29.46
CA LYS A 597 16.49 32.15 -30.06
C LYS A 597 17.50 31.36 -29.21
N VAL A 598 17.09 30.91 -28.03
CA VAL A 598 17.91 30.02 -27.20
C VAL A 598 17.93 28.64 -27.87
N GLU A 599 19.14 28.12 -28.12
CA GLU A 599 19.40 26.79 -28.68
C GLU A 599 19.37 25.70 -27.61
#